data_AF-W9TL50-F1
#
_entry.id   AF-W9TL50-F1
#
_cell.length_a   1.000
_cell.length_b   1.000
_cell.length_c   1.000
_cell.angle_alpha   90.00
_cell.angle_beta   90.00
_cell.angle_gamma   90.00
#
_symmetry.space_group_name_H-M   'P 1'
#
loop_
_entity.id
_entity.type
_entity.pdbx_description
1 polymer ?
#
loop_
_entity_poly.entity_id
_entity_poly.type
_entity_poly.pdbx_seq_one_letter_code
_entity_poly.pdbx_strand_id
1 'polypeptide(L)'
;MIASGPTVADPTTSAEALAILERYHIEVPANVRAWLEDPRSETLKPGDPMLSRSHFQLIATPQQSLDAAAQAALDAGITPLILGDLEGEAREVAKVHAGIARQVVLHGQPIAAPCVILSGGETTVTVRGNGRGGRNAEFLLALTEALQGLPGVYALAGDTDGIDGSEDNAGALMTPDSFARAEALGLRAADSLADNDGYGYFAALDSLIVTGPTRTNVNDFRAILILPSSD
;
A
#
# COMPACT_ATOMS: atom_id res chain seq x y z
N MET A 1 15.47 0.24 1.68
CA MET A 1 16.65 -0.27 0.92
C MET A 1 16.49 -1.77 0.74
N ILE A 2 16.71 -2.32 -0.45
CA ILE A 2 16.53 -3.75 -0.73
C ILE A 2 17.77 -4.52 -0.25
N ALA A 3 17.59 -5.47 0.67
CA ALA A 3 18.64 -6.37 1.19
C ALA A 3 19.93 -5.67 1.68
N SER A 4 19.82 -4.41 2.16
CA SER A 4 20.97 -3.56 2.52
C SER A 4 21.95 -3.26 1.37
N GLY A 5 21.49 -3.37 0.12
CA GLY A 5 22.22 -2.88 -1.06
C GLY A 5 23.57 -3.56 -1.33
N PRO A 6 23.68 -4.91 -1.32
CA PRO A 6 24.97 -5.60 -1.38
C PRO A 6 25.74 -5.40 -2.69
N THR A 7 25.09 -4.88 -3.73
CA THR A 7 25.65 -4.69 -5.08
C THR A 7 25.70 -3.23 -5.52
N VAL A 8 25.29 -2.30 -4.64
CA VAL A 8 25.28 -0.85 -4.91
C VAL A 8 26.25 -0.12 -4.00
N ALA A 9 26.66 1.07 -4.44
CA ALA A 9 27.48 1.93 -3.60
C ALA A 9 26.72 2.37 -2.34
N ASP A 10 27.45 2.46 -1.24
CA ASP A 10 26.98 3.04 0.00
C ASP A 10 27.71 4.36 0.25
N PRO A 11 27.02 5.51 0.20
CA PRO A 11 27.64 6.81 0.41
C PRO A 11 27.99 7.08 1.87
N THR A 12 27.47 6.28 2.81
CA THR A 12 27.74 6.44 4.24
C THR A 12 29.11 5.89 4.60
N THR A 13 29.58 6.17 5.81
CA THR A 13 30.93 5.83 6.29
C THR A 13 30.92 5.06 7.60
N SER A 14 31.99 4.32 7.89
CA SER A 14 32.14 3.67 9.20
C SER A 14 32.16 4.68 10.36
N ALA A 15 32.64 5.90 10.11
CA ALA A 15 32.60 7.00 11.08
C ALA A 15 31.16 7.45 11.40
N GLU A 16 30.28 7.53 10.40
CA GLU A 16 28.86 7.81 10.62
C GLU A 16 28.17 6.67 11.38
N ALA A 17 28.53 5.41 11.11
CA ALA A 17 28.03 4.28 11.88
C ALA A 17 28.43 4.38 13.37
N LEU A 18 29.69 4.72 13.67
CA LEU A 18 30.15 4.98 15.04
C LEU A 18 29.40 6.14 15.70
N ALA A 19 29.18 7.24 14.96
CA ALA A 19 28.43 8.39 15.46
C ALA A 19 26.97 8.05 15.79
N ILE A 20 26.34 7.14 15.03
CA ILE A 20 25.00 6.61 15.34
C ILE A 20 25.02 5.81 16.65
N LEU A 21 26.00 4.91 16.85
CA LEU A 21 26.12 4.15 18.09
C LEU A 21 26.26 5.07 19.31
N GLU A 22 27.08 6.11 19.20
CA GLU A 22 27.27 7.10 20.26
C GLU A 22 25.99 7.93 20.51
N ARG A 23 25.35 8.44 19.45
CA ARG A 23 24.13 9.25 19.54
C ARG A 23 23.00 8.52 20.27
N TYR A 24 22.84 7.22 20.03
CA TYR A 24 21.79 6.41 20.64
C TYR A 24 22.24 5.63 21.87
N HIS A 25 23.47 5.83 22.35
CA HIS A 25 24.06 5.12 23.48
C HIS A 25 23.97 3.58 23.35
N ILE A 26 24.21 3.06 22.15
CA ILE A 26 24.17 1.63 21.86
C ILE A 26 25.53 1.02 22.20
N GLU A 27 25.56 0.18 23.24
CA GLU A 27 26.74 -0.62 23.56
C GLU A 27 26.90 -1.75 22.54
N VAL A 28 28.12 -1.90 22.01
CA VAL A 28 28.48 -2.98 21.08
C VAL A 28 29.70 -3.74 21.58
N PRO A 29 29.83 -5.03 21.24
CA PRO A 29 31.03 -5.80 21.53
C PRO A 29 32.31 -5.13 21.00
N ALA A 30 33.42 -5.29 21.71
CA ALA A 30 34.70 -4.66 21.37
C ALA A 30 35.18 -4.98 19.95
N ASN A 31 34.91 -6.19 19.44
CA ASN A 31 35.27 -6.58 18.08
C ASN A 31 34.46 -5.84 16.99
N VAL A 32 33.21 -5.45 17.28
CA VAL A 32 32.40 -4.66 16.34
C VAL A 32 32.92 -3.23 16.27
N ARG A 33 33.21 -2.62 17.43
CA ARG A 33 33.83 -1.30 17.48
C ARG A 33 35.18 -1.28 16.76
N ALA A 34 36.04 -2.25 17.05
CA ALA A 34 37.34 -2.37 16.40
C ALA A 34 37.22 -2.57 14.87
N TRP A 35 36.19 -3.27 14.39
CA TRP A 35 35.93 -3.39 12.96
C TRP A 35 35.54 -2.04 12.35
N LEU A 36 34.59 -1.32 12.94
CA LEU A 36 34.16 -0.01 12.43
C LEU A 36 35.25 1.06 12.48
N GLU A 37 36.23 0.93 13.38
CA GLU A 37 37.40 1.82 13.43
C GLU A 37 38.48 1.43 12.40
N ASP A 38 38.40 0.24 11.81
CA ASP A 38 39.35 -0.25 10.81
C ASP A 38 38.98 0.29 9.41
N PRO A 39 39.91 0.93 8.67
CA PRO A 39 39.66 1.40 7.31
C PRO A 39 39.18 0.31 6.33
N ARG A 40 39.46 -0.97 6.61
CA ARG A 40 38.99 -2.10 5.80
C ARG A 40 37.49 -2.37 5.91
N SER A 41 36.83 -1.81 6.93
CA SER A 41 35.39 -1.91 7.11
C SER A 41 34.60 -1.01 6.17
N GLU A 42 35.28 -0.08 5.51
CA GLU A 42 34.62 0.94 4.72
C GLU A 42 33.90 0.33 3.50
N THR A 43 32.71 0.85 3.20
CA THR A 43 31.88 0.36 2.11
C THR A 43 32.27 0.96 0.76
N LEU A 44 31.89 0.31 -0.34
CA LEU A 44 32.17 0.81 -1.68
C LEU A 44 31.44 2.14 -1.92
N LYS A 45 32.20 3.19 -2.24
CA LYS A 45 31.66 4.54 -2.39
C LYS A 45 31.15 4.80 -3.81
N PRO A 46 30.25 5.80 -4.00
CA PRO A 46 29.85 6.21 -5.34
C PRO A 46 31.07 6.56 -6.20
N GLY A 47 31.20 5.90 -7.36
CA GLY A 47 32.33 6.10 -8.28
C GLY A 47 33.55 5.19 -8.02
N ASP A 48 33.47 4.26 -7.06
CA ASP A 48 34.55 3.29 -6.83
C ASP A 48 34.83 2.44 -8.11
N PRO A 49 36.08 2.35 -8.58
CA PRO A 49 36.43 1.54 -9.76
C PRO A 49 36.02 0.07 -9.66
N MET A 50 35.90 -0.49 -8.44
CA MET A 50 35.42 -1.85 -8.22
C MET A 50 33.97 -2.06 -8.68
N LEU A 51 33.17 -1.00 -8.72
CA LEU A 51 31.79 -1.02 -9.21
C LEU A 51 31.67 -0.78 -10.72
N SER A 52 32.78 -0.57 -11.45
CA SER A 52 32.78 -0.27 -12.89
C SER A 52 32.10 -1.32 -13.78
N ARG A 53 31.98 -2.56 -13.28
CA ARG A 53 31.32 -3.69 -13.95
C ARG A 53 30.01 -4.11 -13.26
N SER A 54 29.60 -3.39 -12.22
CA SER A 54 28.35 -3.66 -11.52
C SER A 54 27.20 -3.04 -12.31
N HIS A 55 26.17 -3.85 -12.57
CA HIS A 55 24.93 -3.42 -13.20
C HIS A 55 23.77 -4.04 -12.43
N PHE A 56 22.73 -3.27 -12.20
CA PHE A 56 21.47 -3.78 -11.66
C PHE A 56 20.31 -3.31 -12.53
N GLN A 57 19.26 -4.11 -12.55
CA GLN A 57 18.01 -3.80 -13.22
C GLN A 57 16.87 -4.13 -12.27
N LEU A 58 15.96 -3.18 -12.09
CA LEU A 58 14.70 -3.44 -11.41
C LEU A 58 13.77 -4.16 -12.40
N ILE A 59 13.39 -5.40 -12.07
CA ILE A 59 12.53 -6.24 -12.92
C ILE A 59 11.09 -6.32 -12.41
N ALA A 60 10.86 -5.91 -11.17
CA ALA A 60 9.55 -5.80 -10.53
C ALA A 60 9.59 -4.57 -9.61
N THR A 61 8.65 -3.65 -9.79
CA THR A 61 8.47 -2.47 -8.94
C THR A 61 6.98 -2.21 -8.69
N PRO A 62 6.62 -1.51 -7.61
CA PRO A 62 5.24 -1.07 -7.39
C PRO A 62 4.69 -0.28 -8.58
N GLN A 63 5.49 0.59 -9.20
CA GLN A 63 5.06 1.35 -10.39
C GLN A 63 4.70 0.43 -11.57
N GLN A 64 5.45 -0.66 -11.80
CA GLN A 64 5.17 -1.59 -12.89
C GLN A 64 3.82 -2.31 -12.72
N SER A 65 3.36 -2.56 -11.48
CA SER A 65 2.03 -3.14 -11.25
C SER A 65 0.91 -2.15 -11.57
N LEU A 66 1.10 -0.87 -11.22
CA LEU A 66 0.17 0.22 -11.55
C LEU A 66 0.08 0.46 -13.06
N ASP A 67 1.22 0.50 -13.75
CA ASP A 67 1.27 0.67 -15.20
C ASP A 67 0.58 -0.49 -15.93
N ALA A 68 0.78 -1.74 -15.45
CA ALA A 68 0.10 -2.90 -16.00
C ALA A 68 -1.43 -2.84 -15.80
N ALA A 69 -1.89 -2.43 -14.62
CA ALA A 69 -3.31 -2.23 -14.36
C ALA A 69 -3.92 -1.08 -15.17
N ALA A 70 -3.17 0.01 -15.37
CA ALA A 70 -3.57 1.12 -16.22
C ALA A 70 -3.74 0.68 -17.68
N GLN A 71 -2.81 -0.14 -18.20
CA GLN A 71 -2.95 -0.72 -19.54
C GLN A 71 -4.19 -1.61 -19.65
N ALA A 72 -4.43 -2.49 -18.67
CA ALA A 72 -5.62 -3.34 -18.64
C ALA A 72 -6.93 -2.51 -18.62
N ALA A 73 -6.93 -1.37 -17.91
CA ALA A 73 -8.06 -0.44 -17.91
C ALA A 73 -8.28 0.21 -19.28
N LEU A 74 -7.20 0.69 -19.93
CA LEU A 74 -7.26 1.27 -21.27
C LEU A 74 -7.78 0.26 -22.30
N ASP A 75 -7.31 -0.99 -22.24
CA ASP A 75 -7.77 -2.07 -23.12
C ASP A 75 -9.27 -2.37 -22.92
N ALA A 76 -9.80 -2.09 -21.73
CA ALA A 76 -11.23 -2.18 -21.40
C ALA A 76 -12.02 -0.89 -21.69
N GLY A 77 -11.39 0.16 -22.24
CA GLY A 77 -12.03 1.45 -22.53
C GLY A 77 -12.29 2.32 -21.28
N ILE A 78 -11.57 2.07 -20.19
CA ILE A 78 -11.67 2.79 -18.92
C ILE A 78 -10.45 3.70 -18.77
N THR A 79 -10.66 4.98 -18.46
CA THR A 79 -9.55 5.94 -18.32
C THR A 79 -8.83 5.75 -16.97
N PRO A 80 -7.53 5.43 -16.92
CA PRO A 80 -6.80 5.34 -15.66
C PRO A 80 -6.31 6.70 -15.16
N LEU A 81 -6.27 6.87 -13.84
CA LEU A 81 -5.55 7.93 -13.15
C LEU A 81 -4.69 7.31 -12.05
N ILE A 82 -3.38 7.35 -12.25
CA ILE A 82 -2.41 6.86 -11.27
C ILE A 82 -2.08 8.00 -10.29
N LEU A 83 -2.39 7.80 -9.01
CA LEU A 83 -2.04 8.74 -7.93
C LEU A 83 -0.65 8.50 -7.35
N GLY A 84 -0.05 7.34 -7.64
CA GLY A 84 1.32 6.98 -7.29
C GLY A 84 1.44 5.96 -6.17
N ASP A 85 2.66 5.88 -5.66
CA ASP A 85 3.09 5.06 -4.52
C ASP A 85 2.93 5.90 -3.23
N LEU A 86 1.97 5.53 -2.39
CA LEU A 86 1.48 6.32 -1.27
C LEU A 86 1.78 5.64 0.07
N GLU A 87 2.29 6.44 0.99
CA GLU A 87 2.56 6.07 2.38
C GLU A 87 1.64 6.86 3.34
N GLY A 88 1.53 6.39 4.58
CA GLY A 88 0.79 7.05 5.65
C GLY A 88 -0.28 6.15 6.27
N GLU A 89 -1.11 6.75 7.13
CA GLU A 89 -2.17 6.04 7.83
C GLU A 89 -3.30 5.66 6.86
N ALA A 90 -3.58 4.35 6.75
CA ALA A 90 -4.49 3.77 5.75
C ALA A 90 -5.86 4.45 5.70
N ARG A 91 -6.45 4.72 6.88
CA ARG A 91 -7.77 5.38 6.99
C ARG A 91 -7.76 6.85 6.53
N GLU A 92 -6.63 7.54 6.61
CA GLU A 92 -6.52 8.93 6.15
C GLU A 92 -6.29 8.98 4.64
N VAL A 93 -5.46 8.09 4.11
CA VAL A 93 -5.27 7.92 2.66
C VAL A 93 -6.60 7.58 1.99
N ALA A 94 -7.43 6.72 2.60
CA ALA A 94 -8.77 6.39 2.12
C ALA A 94 -9.71 7.60 2.01
N LYS A 95 -9.70 8.51 2.99
CA LYS A 95 -10.54 9.72 2.96
C LYS A 95 -10.18 10.64 1.81
N VAL A 96 -8.88 10.78 1.52
CA VAL A 96 -8.42 11.56 0.35
C VAL A 96 -8.93 10.92 -0.95
N HIS A 97 -8.83 9.60 -1.07
CA HIS A 97 -9.36 8.86 -2.23
C HIS A 97 -10.88 9.01 -2.36
N ALA A 98 -11.62 8.97 -1.25
CA ALA A 98 -13.06 9.21 -1.24
C ALA A 98 -13.41 10.60 -1.77
N GLY A 99 -12.64 11.62 -1.39
CA GLY A 99 -12.80 12.99 -1.89
C GLY A 99 -12.59 13.09 -3.41
N ILE A 100 -11.54 12.44 -3.94
CA ILE A 100 -11.27 12.40 -5.38
C ILE A 100 -12.40 11.64 -6.11
N ALA A 101 -12.83 10.49 -5.60
CA ALA A 101 -13.93 9.73 -6.19
C ALA A 101 -15.24 10.53 -6.22
N ARG A 102 -15.57 11.25 -5.14
CA ARG A 102 -16.72 12.17 -5.11
C ARG A 102 -16.59 13.28 -6.15
N GLN A 103 -15.41 13.86 -6.31
CA GLN A 103 -15.18 14.90 -7.32
C GLN A 103 -15.40 14.37 -8.75
N VAL A 104 -14.98 13.13 -9.02
CA VAL A 104 -15.22 12.48 -10.31
C VAL A 104 -16.71 12.24 -10.53
N VAL A 105 -17.40 11.65 -9.56
CA VAL A 105 -18.84 11.33 -9.67
C VAL A 105 -19.68 12.59 -9.86
N LEU A 106 -19.40 13.65 -9.08
CA LEU A 106 -20.21 14.87 -9.07
C LEU A 106 -19.87 15.86 -10.19
N HIS A 107 -18.60 15.89 -10.62
CA HIS A 107 -18.09 16.96 -11.49
C HIS A 107 -17.28 16.46 -12.69
N GLY A 108 -17.05 15.16 -12.83
CA GLY A 108 -16.23 14.61 -13.91
C GLY A 108 -14.78 15.08 -13.87
N GLN A 109 -14.24 15.35 -12.66
CA GLN A 109 -12.90 15.87 -12.45
C GLN A 109 -12.13 15.05 -11.41
N PRO A 110 -10.80 14.90 -11.54
CA PRO A 110 -9.95 15.43 -12.63
C PRO A 110 -10.07 14.64 -13.95
N ILE A 111 -10.84 13.56 -13.95
CA ILE A 111 -11.14 12.71 -15.11
C ILE A 111 -12.64 12.39 -15.11
N ALA A 112 -13.22 12.06 -16.28
CA ALA A 112 -14.62 11.67 -16.40
C ALA A 112 -14.80 10.15 -16.31
N ALA A 113 -15.94 9.70 -15.78
CA ALA A 113 -16.34 8.29 -15.83
C ALA A 113 -16.68 7.88 -17.30
N PRO A 114 -16.44 6.61 -17.71
CA PRO A 114 -15.84 5.53 -16.93
C PRO A 114 -14.33 5.70 -16.73
N CYS A 115 -13.90 5.57 -15.47
CA CYS A 115 -12.49 5.70 -15.12
C CYS A 115 -12.10 4.82 -13.94
N VAL A 116 -10.80 4.60 -13.75
CA VAL A 116 -10.24 3.92 -12.58
C VAL A 116 -9.15 4.77 -11.95
N ILE A 117 -9.26 4.99 -10.65
CA ILE A 117 -8.20 5.62 -9.85
C ILE A 117 -7.31 4.50 -9.32
N LEU A 118 -6.02 4.57 -9.60
CA LEU A 118 -5.02 3.56 -9.21
C LEU A 118 -4.04 4.19 -8.23
N SER A 119 -3.75 3.48 -7.14
CA SER A 119 -2.65 3.81 -6.24
C SER A 119 -2.01 2.54 -5.69
N GLY A 120 -0.73 2.64 -5.36
CA GLY A 120 0.00 1.58 -4.69
C GLY A 120 0.71 2.12 -3.46
N GLY A 121 1.59 1.33 -2.89
CA GLY A 121 2.51 1.74 -1.83
C GLY A 121 2.33 0.99 -0.54
N GLU A 122 2.81 1.56 0.56
CA GLU A 122 2.88 0.85 1.83
C GLU A 122 2.22 1.70 2.92
N THR A 123 0.92 1.48 3.11
CA THR A 123 0.20 2.17 4.19
C THR A 123 0.43 1.49 5.55
N THR A 124 0.21 2.22 6.63
CA THR A 124 0.30 1.70 8.00
C THR A 124 -1.03 1.83 8.71
N VAL A 125 -1.27 0.96 9.69
CA VAL A 125 -2.42 1.03 10.59
C VAL A 125 -1.93 1.25 12.02
N THR A 126 -2.40 2.32 12.64
CA THR A 126 -2.28 2.47 14.09
C THR A 126 -3.32 1.57 14.77
N VAL A 127 -2.89 0.41 15.26
CA VAL A 127 -3.76 -0.54 15.95
C VAL A 127 -4.20 0.01 17.31
N ARG A 128 -5.51 0.03 17.54
CA ARG A 128 -6.18 0.56 18.75
C ARG A 128 -7.19 -0.42 19.33
N GLY A 129 -7.80 -1.25 18.49
CA GLY A 129 -8.75 -2.28 18.88
C GLY A 129 -8.17 -3.69 18.92
N ASN A 130 -9.06 -4.68 18.97
CA ASN A 130 -8.74 -6.10 18.97
C ASN A 130 -9.30 -6.83 17.74
N GLY A 131 -9.76 -6.07 16.75
CA GLY A 131 -10.27 -6.58 15.48
C GLY A 131 -9.19 -7.26 14.65
N ARG A 132 -9.63 -7.82 13.52
CA ARG A 132 -8.78 -8.53 12.57
C ARG A 132 -8.68 -7.75 11.26
N GLY A 133 -7.52 -7.82 10.62
CA GLY A 133 -7.33 -7.28 9.28
C GLY A 133 -5.92 -6.79 9.00
N GLY A 134 -5.82 -6.01 7.95
CA GLY A 134 -4.60 -5.36 7.51
C GLY A 134 -4.90 -3.99 6.94
N ARG A 135 -3.85 -3.36 6.42
CA ARG A 135 -3.88 -1.99 5.91
C ARG A 135 -4.80 -1.83 4.70
N ASN A 136 -4.95 -2.86 3.87
CA ASN A 136 -5.83 -2.79 2.71
C ASN A 136 -7.30 -2.92 3.10
N ALA A 137 -7.64 -3.83 4.01
CA ALA A 137 -8.97 -3.92 4.61
C ALA A 137 -9.33 -2.66 5.39
N GLU A 138 -8.39 -2.08 6.16
CA GLU A 138 -8.60 -0.82 6.87
C GLU A 138 -8.82 0.35 5.90
N PHE A 139 -8.00 0.47 4.85
CA PHE A 139 -8.18 1.46 3.79
C PHE A 139 -9.58 1.33 3.17
N LEU A 140 -9.96 0.12 2.78
CA LEU A 140 -11.22 -0.10 2.08
C LEU A 140 -12.44 0.13 2.98
N LEU A 141 -12.33 -0.22 4.26
CA LEU A 141 -13.37 0.05 5.25
C LEU A 141 -13.53 1.57 5.49
N ALA A 142 -12.43 2.30 5.58
CA ALA A 142 -12.45 3.76 5.69
C ALA A 142 -13.01 4.43 4.43
N LEU A 143 -12.71 3.89 3.25
CA LEU A 143 -13.29 4.33 1.99
C LEU A 143 -14.81 4.08 1.97
N THR A 144 -15.25 2.91 2.44
CA THR A 144 -16.66 2.52 2.54
C THR A 144 -17.43 3.48 3.46
N GLU A 145 -16.90 3.75 4.65
CA GLU A 145 -17.46 4.73 5.59
C GLU A 145 -17.49 6.15 5.00
N ALA A 146 -16.44 6.56 4.28
CA ALA A 146 -16.36 7.90 3.71
C ALA A 146 -17.28 8.09 2.49
N LEU A 147 -17.58 7.03 1.72
CA LEU A 147 -18.42 7.07 0.53
C LEU A 147 -19.90 6.81 0.82
N GLN A 148 -20.21 6.01 1.85
CA GLN A 148 -21.58 5.66 2.26
C GLN A 148 -22.47 5.17 1.11
N GLY A 149 -21.91 4.29 0.26
CA GLY A 149 -22.66 3.72 -0.88
C GLY A 149 -22.84 4.67 -2.07
N LEU A 150 -21.88 5.58 -2.31
CA LEU A 150 -21.89 6.44 -3.49
C LEU A 150 -22.12 5.62 -4.78
N PRO A 151 -23.19 5.88 -5.55
CA PRO A 151 -23.52 5.07 -6.72
C PRO A 151 -22.42 5.04 -7.78
N GLY A 152 -22.29 3.91 -8.47
CA GLY A 152 -21.32 3.73 -9.56
C GLY A 152 -19.87 3.55 -9.11
N VAL A 153 -19.58 3.57 -7.80
CA VAL A 153 -18.22 3.42 -7.27
C VAL A 153 -17.97 2.02 -6.72
N TYR A 154 -16.98 1.36 -7.31
CA TYR A 154 -16.46 0.07 -6.89
C TYR A 154 -15.00 0.26 -6.47
N ALA A 155 -14.53 -0.51 -5.52
CA ALA A 155 -13.12 -0.47 -5.16
C ALA A 155 -12.61 -1.84 -4.75
N LEU A 156 -11.30 -2.02 -4.90
CA LEU A 156 -10.56 -3.09 -4.26
C LEU A 156 -9.27 -2.51 -3.69
N ALA A 157 -8.81 -3.13 -2.62
CA ALA A 157 -7.50 -2.90 -2.04
C ALA A 157 -6.94 -4.25 -1.63
N GLY A 158 -5.66 -4.50 -1.92
CA GLY A 158 -4.99 -5.72 -1.47
C GLY A 158 -3.47 -5.68 -1.60
N ASP A 159 -2.82 -6.53 -0.84
CA ASP A 159 -1.39 -6.75 -0.88
C ASP A 159 -1.02 -7.68 -2.04
N THR A 160 0.03 -7.34 -2.76
CA THR A 160 0.49 -8.10 -3.92
C THR A 160 1.15 -9.42 -3.53
N ASP A 161 1.49 -9.64 -2.26
CA ASP A 161 1.97 -10.93 -1.77
C ASP A 161 0.87 -11.95 -1.43
N GLY A 162 -0.38 -11.47 -1.38
CA GLY A 162 -1.56 -12.26 -1.12
C GLY A 162 -1.99 -12.31 0.35
N ILE A 163 -1.37 -11.52 1.24
CA ILE A 163 -1.66 -11.49 2.68
C ILE A 163 -1.80 -10.03 3.17
N ASP A 164 -2.98 -9.68 3.67
CA ASP A 164 -3.27 -8.37 4.25
C ASP A 164 -3.37 -8.46 5.78
N GLY A 165 -2.23 -8.28 6.44
CA GLY A 165 -2.16 -8.22 7.90
C GLY A 165 -2.19 -9.60 8.56
N SER A 166 -3.14 -9.83 9.46
CA SER A 166 -3.13 -11.00 10.34
C SER A 166 -3.82 -12.26 9.78
N GLU A 167 -4.42 -12.17 8.59
CA GLU A 167 -5.35 -13.18 8.06
C GLU A 167 -4.90 -13.74 6.70
N ASP A 168 -5.74 -14.58 6.07
CA ASP A 168 -5.44 -15.30 4.82
C ASP A 168 -5.93 -14.59 3.54
N ASN A 169 -6.58 -13.43 3.69
CA ASN A 169 -7.01 -12.62 2.57
C ASN A 169 -5.85 -11.75 2.05
N ALA A 170 -5.82 -11.52 0.75
CA ALA A 170 -4.96 -10.52 0.13
C ALA A 170 -5.53 -9.10 0.34
N GLY A 171 -6.82 -8.98 0.63
CA GLY A 171 -7.51 -7.70 0.73
C GLY A 171 -9.02 -7.89 0.65
N ALA A 172 -9.71 -6.90 0.10
CA ALA A 172 -11.17 -6.92 0.00
C ALA A 172 -11.71 -6.15 -1.22
N LEU A 173 -12.99 -6.35 -1.51
CA LEU A 173 -13.79 -5.68 -2.52
C LEU A 173 -14.90 -4.83 -1.87
N MET A 174 -15.12 -3.64 -2.41
CA MET A 174 -16.22 -2.75 -2.08
C MET A 174 -17.08 -2.53 -3.33
N THR A 175 -18.38 -2.69 -3.18
CA THR A 175 -19.42 -2.39 -4.18
C THR A 175 -20.31 -1.25 -3.67
N PRO A 176 -21.08 -0.58 -4.54
CA PRO A 176 -21.98 0.51 -4.12
C PRO A 176 -23.00 0.11 -3.03
N ASP A 177 -23.41 -1.16 -2.99
CA ASP A 177 -24.35 -1.69 -2.02
C ASP A 177 -23.69 -2.24 -0.74
N SER A 178 -22.35 -2.30 -0.67
CA SER A 178 -21.61 -2.84 0.49
C SER A 178 -21.99 -2.15 1.81
N PHE A 179 -22.12 -0.83 1.80
CA PHE A 179 -22.51 -0.05 2.99
C PHE A 179 -23.91 -0.44 3.48
N ALA A 180 -24.90 -0.46 2.58
CA ALA A 180 -26.28 -0.82 2.91
C ALA A 180 -26.41 -2.29 3.35
N ARG A 181 -25.66 -3.20 2.72
CA ARG A 181 -25.62 -4.62 3.11
C ARG A 181 -25.06 -4.80 4.51
N ALA A 182 -24.01 -4.06 4.88
CA ALA A 182 -23.46 -4.11 6.23
C ALA A 182 -24.46 -3.58 7.27
N GLU A 183 -25.13 -2.46 6.99
CA GLU A 183 -26.17 -1.94 7.89
C GLU A 183 -27.33 -2.93 8.09
N ALA A 184 -27.75 -3.63 7.03
CA ALA A 184 -28.77 -4.68 7.12
C ALA A 184 -28.34 -5.87 7.99
N LEU A 185 -27.04 -6.11 8.15
CA LEU A 185 -26.45 -7.10 9.06
C LEU A 185 -26.18 -6.55 10.46
N GLY A 186 -26.49 -5.28 10.72
CA GLY A 186 -26.19 -4.60 11.99
C GLY A 186 -24.72 -4.21 12.17
N LEU A 187 -23.93 -4.23 11.09
CA LEU A 187 -22.52 -3.86 11.09
C LEU A 187 -22.35 -2.39 10.73
N ARG A 188 -21.69 -1.63 11.61
CA ARG A 188 -21.39 -0.20 11.41
C ARG A 188 -19.93 -0.04 11.03
N ALA A 189 -19.65 0.53 9.85
CA ALA A 189 -18.27 0.68 9.37
C ALA A 189 -17.43 1.56 10.30
N ALA A 190 -18.00 2.63 10.86
CA ALA A 190 -17.34 3.43 11.90
C ALA A 190 -16.91 2.63 13.15
N ASP A 191 -17.73 1.67 13.60
CA ASP A 191 -17.44 0.86 14.79
C ASP A 191 -16.35 -0.17 14.46
N SER A 192 -16.42 -0.82 13.29
CA SER A 192 -15.36 -1.72 12.80
C SER A 192 -14.03 -0.97 12.60
N LEU A 193 -14.02 0.29 12.15
CA LEU A 193 -12.81 1.11 12.05
C LEU A 193 -12.22 1.50 13.42
N ALA A 194 -13.08 1.69 14.41
CA ALA A 194 -12.65 1.98 15.77
C ALA A 194 -11.96 0.77 16.40
N ASP A 195 -12.41 -0.45 16.06
CA ASP A 195 -11.85 -1.70 16.55
C ASP A 195 -10.76 -2.31 15.64
N ASN A 196 -10.42 -1.68 14.52
CA ASN A 196 -9.52 -2.23 13.50
C ASN A 196 -9.98 -3.58 12.92
N ASP A 197 -11.29 -3.79 12.78
CA ASP A 197 -11.90 -5.04 12.29
C ASP A 197 -12.30 -4.95 10.81
N GLY A 198 -11.35 -4.62 9.95
CA GLY A 198 -11.56 -4.58 8.49
C GLY A 198 -11.90 -5.97 7.93
N TYR A 199 -11.21 -7.02 8.41
CA TYR A 199 -11.46 -8.39 7.98
C TYR A 199 -12.88 -8.83 8.33
N GLY A 200 -13.29 -8.68 9.59
CA GLY A 200 -14.62 -9.11 10.05
C GLY A 200 -15.75 -8.45 9.26
N TYR A 201 -15.60 -7.15 8.96
CA TYR A 201 -16.55 -6.40 8.14
C TYR A 201 -16.72 -7.00 6.73
N PHE A 202 -15.62 -7.18 5.99
CA PHE A 202 -15.70 -7.69 4.62
C PHE A 202 -15.96 -9.20 4.54
N ALA A 203 -15.58 -9.98 5.56
CA ALA A 203 -15.93 -11.39 5.69
C ALA A 203 -17.46 -11.57 5.80
N ALA A 204 -18.13 -10.76 6.61
CA ALA A 204 -19.57 -10.81 6.76
C ALA A 204 -20.32 -10.44 5.46
N LEU A 205 -19.67 -9.69 4.57
CA LEU A 205 -20.18 -9.33 3.25
C LEU A 205 -19.79 -10.32 2.14
N ASP A 206 -19.07 -11.40 2.46
CA ASP A 206 -18.50 -12.32 1.46
C ASP A 206 -17.71 -11.56 0.38
N SER A 207 -16.92 -10.57 0.80
CA SER A 207 -16.23 -9.61 -0.06
C SER A 207 -14.72 -9.56 0.19
N LEU A 208 -14.17 -10.61 0.80
CA LEU A 208 -12.72 -10.79 0.92
C LEU A 208 -12.13 -11.25 -0.42
N ILE A 209 -10.93 -10.78 -0.71
CA ILE A 209 -10.14 -11.26 -1.86
C ILE A 209 -9.13 -12.27 -1.31
N VAL A 210 -9.25 -13.53 -1.70
CA VAL A 210 -8.34 -14.61 -1.30
C VAL A 210 -7.61 -15.12 -2.52
N THR A 211 -6.33 -14.76 -2.67
CA THR A 211 -5.48 -15.21 -3.79
C THR A 211 -4.63 -16.42 -3.44
N GLY A 212 -4.41 -16.66 -2.14
CA GLY A 212 -3.27 -17.45 -1.67
C GLY A 212 -1.92 -16.75 -1.96
N PRO A 213 -0.79 -17.39 -1.64
CA PRO A 213 0.53 -16.78 -1.80
C PRO A 213 0.87 -16.57 -3.28
N THR A 214 1.02 -15.31 -3.69
CA THR A 214 1.34 -14.94 -5.08
C THR A 214 2.82 -15.14 -5.41
N ARG A 215 3.67 -15.23 -4.38
CA ARG A 215 5.14 -15.39 -4.46
C ARG A 215 5.86 -14.20 -5.10
N THR A 216 5.25 -13.03 -5.07
CA THR A 216 5.86 -11.74 -5.39
C THR A 216 5.44 -10.73 -4.33
N ASN A 217 6.18 -9.65 -4.13
CA ASN A 217 5.72 -8.53 -3.31
C ASN A 217 6.25 -7.23 -3.92
N VAL A 218 5.32 -6.39 -4.35
CA VAL A 218 5.53 -5.01 -4.78
C VAL A 218 4.55 -4.07 -4.07
N ASN A 219 4.32 -4.36 -2.78
CA ASN A 219 3.48 -3.64 -1.81
C ASN A 219 1.97 -3.68 -2.11
N ASP A 220 1.21 -2.73 -1.57
CA ASP A 220 -0.23 -2.60 -1.76
C ASP A 220 -0.59 -2.23 -3.21
N PHE A 221 -1.75 -2.71 -3.64
CA PHE A 221 -2.43 -2.32 -4.86
C PHE A 221 -3.88 -1.93 -4.56
N ARG A 222 -4.28 -0.74 -5.04
CA ARG A 222 -5.63 -0.20 -4.86
C ARG A 222 -6.20 0.29 -6.19
N ALA A 223 -7.44 -0.07 -6.45
CA ALA A 223 -8.17 0.40 -7.62
C ALA A 223 -9.58 0.84 -7.22
N ILE A 224 -9.99 2.04 -7.63
CA ILE A 224 -11.33 2.57 -7.44
C ILE A 224 -11.93 2.81 -8.83
N LEU A 225 -12.83 1.92 -9.24
CA LEU A 225 -13.55 2.00 -10.51
C LEU A 225 -14.79 2.87 -10.34
N ILE A 226 -14.96 3.84 -11.23
CA ILE A 226 -16.09 4.73 -11.26
C ILE A 226 -16.77 4.58 -12.61
N LEU A 227 -17.97 4.02 -12.59
CA LEU A 227 -18.83 3.87 -13.77
C LEU A 227 -19.82 5.03 -13.86
N PRO A 228 -20.31 5.35 -15.07
CA PRO A 228 -21.41 6.31 -15.23
C PRO A 228 -22.61 5.85 -14.40
N SER A 229 -23.26 6.79 -13.71
CA SER A 229 -24.55 6.52 -13.10
C SER A 229 -25.52 6.06 -14.19
N SER A 230 -26.18 4.94 -13.97
CA SER A 230 -27.33 4.56 -14.78
C SER A 230 -28.49 5.44 -14.33
N ASP A 231 -28.86 6.44 -15.14
CA ASP A 231 -30.14 7.15 -14.99
C ASP A 231 -31.32 6.18 -15.17
#